data_AF-A0A2V5SDR5-F1
#
_entry.id   AF-A0A2V5SDR5-F1
#
_cell.length_a   1.000
_cell.length_b   1.000
_cell.length_c   1.000
_cell.angle_alpha   90.00
_cell.angle_beta   90.00
_cell.angle_gamma   90.00
#
_symmetry.space_group_name_H-M   'P 1'
#
loop_
_entity.id
_entity.type
_entity.pdbx_description
1 polymer ?
#
loop_
_entity_poly.entity_id
_entity_poly.type
_entity_poly.pdbx_seq_one_letter_code
_entity_poly.pdbx_strand_id
1 'polypeptide(L)'
;MNGRRLSPVLRLQLLGLLMLIGLATLGLRLWWVQVARGTDWTARIRGSSEATVRIPSIRGEIRDRNGLSLVQNRASYEVDFYLPEMVKGYRQRYGQPPLTEYRGTVSGMPKDLKEPDIVKIVNDGIVPRLDDLDLVRDYNAGQLQKHYRTNTEVPYSYIKDIDFPTMAKFSEHDVGLPGVDIAIKPVRSYVYGLIRIWCVGGASAGLRWPSG
;
A
#
# COMPACT_ATOMS: atom_id res chain seq x y z
N MET A 1 35.43 -45.95 -51.39
CA MET A 1 34.81 -45.24 -50.25
C MET A 1 35.69 -44.06 -49.84
N ASN A 2 35.37 -42.84 -50.29
CA ASN A 2 36.14 -41.63 -49.93
C ASN A 2 35.45 -40.92 -48.77
N GLY A 3 35.92 -41.16 -47.55
CA GLY A 3 35.55 -40.35 -46.38
C GLY A 3 36.13 -38.95 -46.54
N ARG A 4 35.32 -37.99 -47.00
CA ARG A 4 35.69 -36.57 -47.08
C ARG A 4 36.15 -36.14 -45.68
N ARG A 5 37.45 -35.96 -45.50
CA ARG A 5 37.99 -35.34 -44.28
C ARG A 5 37.53 -33.89 -44.28
N LEU A 6 36.44 -33.61 -43.57
CA LEU A 6 35.94 -32.26 -43.34
C LEU A 6 37.10 -31.41 -42.79
N SER A 7 37.43 -30.33 -43.50
CA SER A 7 38.54 -29.46 -43.13
C SER A 7 38.32 -28.89 -41.72
N PRO A 8 39.37 -28.77 -40.87
CA PRO A 8 39.25 -28.23 -39.52
C PRO A 8 38.56 -26.86 -39.48
N VAL A 9 38.80 -26.04 -40.52
CA VAL A 9 38.19 -24.73 -40.72
C VAL A 9 36.67 -24.81 -40.85
N LEU A 10 36.15 -25.82 -41.56
CA LEU A 10 34.70 -25.99 -41.77
C LEU A 10 33.99 -26.42 -40.49
N ARG A 11 34.67 -27.17 -39.61
CA ARG A 11 34.16 -27.53 -38.28
C ARG A 11 34.06 -26.31 -37.37
N LEU A 12 35.08 -25.45 -37.38
CA LEU A 12 35.11 -24.19 -36.64
C LEU A 12 34.03 -23.21 -37.12
N GLN A 13 33.84 -23.07 -38.44
CA GLN A 13 32.78 -22.24 -39.01
C GLN A 13 31.38 -22.74 -38.63
N LEU A 14 31.16 -24.06 -38.65
CA LEU A 14 29.87 -24.64 -38.30
C LEU A 14 29.56 -24.48 -36.81
N LEU A 15 30.56 -24.61 -35.94
CA LEU A 15 30.43 -24.31 -34.51
C LEU A 15 30.11 -22.83 -34.25
N GLY A 16 30.81 -21.92 -34.93
CA GLY A 16 30.59 -20.48 -34.82
C GLY A 16 29.19 -20.05 -35.30
N LEU A 17 28.73 -20.65 -36.40
CA LEU A 17 27.37 -20.42 -36.92
C LEU A 17 26.31 -20.88 -35.92
N LEU A 18 26.49 -22.05 -35.30
CA LEU A 18 25.57 -22.59 -34.31
C LEU A 18 25.49 -21.69 -33.07
N MET A 19 26.64 -21.18 -32.61
CA MET A 19 26.70 -20.21 -31.51
C MET A 19 26.00 -18.90 -31.85
N LEU A 20 26.21 -18.36 -33.06
CA LEU A 20 25.55 -17.14 -33.53
C LEU A 20 24.02 -17.29 -33.61
N ILE A 21 23.54 -18.44 -34.11
CA ILE A 21 22.10 -18.74 -34.14
C ILE A 21 21.52 -18.80 -32.72
N GLY A 22 22.24 -19.43 -31.79
CA GLY A 22 21.83 -19.45 -30.38
C GLY A 22 21.71 -18.05 -29.79
N LEU A 23 22.71 -17.19 -30.04
CA LEU A 23 22.73 -15.82 -29.56
C LEU A 23 21.60 -14.97 -30.19
N ALA A 24 21.37 -15.11 -31.50
CA ALA A 24 20.30 -14.41 -32.22
C ALA A 24 18.92 -14.82 -31.71
N THR A 25 18.71 -16.11 -31.43
CA THR A 25 17.45 -16.63 -30.87
C THR A 25 17.17 -16.02 -29.50
N LEU A 26 18.18 -15.96 -28.63
CA LEU A 26 18.10 -15.28 -27.33
C LEU A 26 17.78 -13.79 -27.48
N GLY A 27 18.46 -13.10 -28.40
CA GLY A 27 18.24 -11.68 -28.69
C GLY A 27 16.81 -11.38 -29.16
N LEU A 28 16.28 -12.18 -30.10
CA LEU A 28 14.90 -12.06 -30.58
C LEU A 28 13.88 -12.36 -29.47
N ARG A 29 14.17 -13.37 -28.63
CA ARG A 29 13.31 -13.71 -27.49
C ARG A 29 13.27 -12.58 -26.46
N LEU A 30 14.41 -11.97 -26.18
CA LEU A 30 14.53 -10.81 -25.30
C LEU A 30 13.80 -9.60 -25.87
N TRP A 31 14.00 -9.29 -27.15
CA TRP A 31 13.31 -8.20 -27.83
C TRP A 31 11.78 -8.37 -27.76
N TRP A 32 11.28 -9.59 -27.99
CA TRP A 32 9.85 -9.89 -27.84
C TRP A 32 9.33 -9.62 -26.42
N VAL A 33 10.08 -10.02 -25.39
CA VAL A 33 9.68 -9.79 -23.99
C VAL A 33 9.75 -8.32 -23.61
N GLN A 34 10.78 -7.60 -24.05
CA GLN A 34 11.00 -6.19 -23.69
C GLN A 34 10.10 -5.23 -24.47
N VAL A 35 9.93 -5.44 -25.77
CA VAL A 35 9.23 -4.49 -26.67
C VAL A 35 7.75 -4.83 -26.82
N ALA A 36 7.39 -6.10 -27.00
CA ALA A 36 5.99 -6.48 -27.22
C ALA A 36 5.19 -6.67 -25.91
N ARG A 37 5.84 -6.90 -24.77
CA ARG A 37 5.19 -7.02 -23.44
C ARG A 37 5.62 -5.95 -22.43
N GLY A 38 6.47 -4.99 -22.82
CA GLY A 38 6.96 -3.95 -21.91
C GLY A 38 5.83 -3.13 -21.27
N THR A 39 4.71 -2.95 -22.00
CA THR A 39 3.51 -2.24 -21.53
C THR A 39 2.79 -2.98 -20.40
N ASP A 40 2.78 -4.32 -20.43
CA ASP A 40 2.07 -5.15 -19.44
C ASP A 40 2.83 -5.27 -18.13
N TRP A 41 4.18 -5.26 -18.17
CA TRP A 41 5.01 -5.30 -16.97
C TRP A 41 5.10 -3.93 -16.28
N THR A 42 5.11 -2.83 -17.05
CA THR A 42 5.02 -1.49 -16.45
C THR A 42 3.67 -1.24 -15.79
N ALA A 43 2.59 -1.89 -16.26
CA ALA A 43 1.29 -1.84 -15.59
C ALA A 43 1.30 -2.60 -14.24
N ARG A 44 2.06 -3.70 -14.12
CA ARG A 44 2.14 -4.50 -12.88
C ARG A 44 3.10 -3.95 -11.82
N ILE A 45 4.16 -3.24 -12.22
CA ILE A 45 5.14 -2.67 -11.28
C ILE A 45 4.66 -1.32 -10.69
N ARG A 46 3.80 -0.56 -11.39
CA ARG A 46 3.36 0.77 -10.94
C ARG A 46 2.31 0.77 -9.81
N GLY A 47 1.76 -0.38 -9.44
CA GLY A 47 0.68 -0.51 -8.45
C GLY A 47 1.14 -0.86 -7.03
N SER A 48 2.39 -1.30 -6.87
CA SER A 48 2.91 -1.72 -5.56
C SER A 48 4.02 -0.77 -5.13
N SER A 49 3.64 0.41 -4.65
CA SER A 49 4.55 1.21 -3.83
C SER A 49 4.78 0.44 -2.52
N GLU A 50 5.75 -0.46 -2.53
CA GLU A 50 6.22 -1.17 -1.33
C GLU A 50 6.96 -0.17 -0.43
N ALA A 51 6.20 0.57 0.38
CA ALA A 51 6.77 1.29 1.49
C ALA A 51 7.16 0.27 2.55
N THR A 52 8.46 0.14 2.84
CA THR A 52 8.96 -0.75 3.91
C THR A 52 8.52 -0.20 5.26
N VAL A 53 7.33 -0.59 5.71
CA VAL A 53 6.85 -0.25 7.05
C VAL A 53 7.60 -1.10 8.06
N ARG A 54 8.33 -0.47 8.96
CA ARG A 54 8.98 -1.15 10.09
C ARG A 54 7.90 -1.74 10.99
N ILE A 55 7.66 -3.05 10.88
CA ILE A 55 6.78 -3.77 11.79
C ILE A 55 7.48 -3.81 13.16
N PRO A 56 6.93 -3.17 14.20
CA PRO A 56 7.54 -3.22 15.52
C PRO A 56 7.44 -4.66 16.05
N SER A 57 8.53 -5.17 16.63
CA SER A 57 8.48 -6.44 17.35
C SER A 57 7.50 -6.31 18.52
N ILE A 58 6.61 -7.29 18.66
CA ILE A 58 5.69 -7.39 19.79
C ILE A 58 6.54 -7.53 21.07
N ARG A 59 6.43 -6.58 22.01
CA ARG A 59 7.10 -6.68 23.31
C ARG A 59 6.31 -7.59 24.24
N GLY A 60 7.02 -8.29 25.13
CA GLY A 60 6.41 -9.13 26.15
C GLY A 60 5.41 -8.37 27.04
N GLU A 61 4.41 -9.10 27.52
CA GLU A 61 3.42 -8.59 28.48
C GLU A 61 4.09 -8.22 29.80
N ILE A 62 3.67 -7.09 30.39
CA ILE A 62 4.14 -6.69 31.72
C ILE A 62 3.20 -7.30 32.75
N ARG A 63 3.72 -8.23 33.55
CA ARG A 63 2.99 -8.88 34.64
C ARG A 63 3.49 -8.38 36.00
N ASP A 64 2.58 -8.24 36.96
CA ASP A 64 2.94 -7.98 38.36
C ASP A 64 3.55 -9.25 39.00
N ARG A 65 4.10 -9.14 40.22
CA ARG A 65 4.65 -10.24 41.02
C ARG A 65 3.67 -11.41 41.22
N ASN A 66 2.36 -11.14 41.12
CA ASN A 66 1.29 -12.12 41.26
C ASN A 66 0.87 -12.73 39.90
N GLY A 67 1.57 -12.43 38.81
CA GLY A 67 1.26 -12.93 37.47
C GLY A 67 0.13 -12.20 36.74
N LEU A 68 -0.54 -11.22 37.39
CA LEU A 68 -1.58 -10.41 36.74
C LEU A 68 -0.96 -9.46 35.70
N SER A 69 -1.48 -9.52 34.48
CA SER A 69 -1.01 -8.69 33.37
C SER A 69 -1.54 -7.26 33.47
N LEU A 70 -0.62 -6.30 33.57
CA LEU A 70 -0.91 -4.86 33.67
C LEU A 70 -0.97 -4.21 32.28
N VAL A 71 -0.14 -4.71 31.37
CA VAL A 71 -0.05 -4.23 29.98
C VAL A 71 -0.04 -5.43 29.06
N GLN A 72 -1.05 -5.52 28.21
CA GLN A 72 -1.19 -6.57 27.19
C GLN A 72 -1.06 -5.95 25.81
N ASN A 73 -0.43 -6.68 24.88
CA ASN A 73 -0.45 -6.30 23.48
C ASN A 73 -1.70 -6.90 22.82
N ARG A 74 -2.58 -6.07 22.28
CA ARG A 74 -3.73 -6.50 21.48
C ARG A 74 -3.45 -6.26 20.00
N ALA A 75 -3.86 -7.18 19.14
CA ALA A 75 -3.91 -6.90 17.70
C ALA A 75 -5.10 -5.97 17.44
N SER A 76 -4.85 -4.81 16.84
CA SER A 76 -5.86 -3.89 16.34
C SER A 76 -5.91 -4.00 14.83
N TYR A 77 -7.11 -4.13 14.28
CA TYR A 77 -7.33 -4.08 12.84
C TYR A 77 -7.66 -2.64 12.46
N GLU A 78 -6.95 -2.08 11.49
CA GLU A 78 -7.17 -0.73 10.98
C GLU A 78 -7.40 -0.77 9.47
N VAL A 79 -8.31 0.06 8.98
CA VAL A 79 -8.48 0.29 7.53
C VAL A 79 -7.65 1.50 7.14
N ASP A 80 -6.69 1.25 6.26
CA ASP A 80 -5.70 2.20 5.80
C ASP A 80 -5.98 2.60 4.34
N PHE A 81 -5.94 3.90 4.07
CA PHE A 81 -6.16 4.48 2.76
C PHE A 81 -4.82 4.87 2.12
N TYR A 82 -4.55 4.29 0.96
CA TYR A 82 -3.45 4.63 0.07
C TYR A 82 -3.96 5.60 -1.00
N LEU A 83 -3.94 6.89 -0.66
CA LEU A 83 -4.51 7.96 -1.49
C LEU A 83 -3.96 8.00 -2.93
N PRO A 84 -2.65 7.77 -3.20
CA PRO A 84 -2.14 7.75 -4.57
C PRO A 84 -2.75 6.63 -5.41
N GLU A 85 -2.94 5.44 -4.81
CA GLU A 85 -3.56 4.30 -5.48
C GLU A 85 -5.05 4.53 -5.72
N MET A 86 -5.75 5.20 -4.80
CA MET A 86 -7.13 5.63 -5.03
C MET A 86 -7.25 6.57 -6.24
N VAL A 87 -6.36 7.57 -6.35
CA VAL A 87 -6.35 8.49 -7.50
C VAL A 87 -6.05 7.76 -8.81
N LYS A 88 -5.10 6.82 -8.79
CA LYS A 88 -4.77 5.99 -9.96
C LYS A 88 -5.95 5.10 -10.36
N GLY A 89 -6.57 4.41 -9.41
CA GLY A 89 -7.70 3.52 -9.67
C GLY A 89 -8.96 4.26 -10.10
N TYR A 90 -9.22 5.43 -9.52
CA TYR A 90 -10.27 6.34 -10.00
C TYR A 90 -10.00 6.74 -11.45
N ARG A 91 -8.74 7.09 -11.77
CA ARG A 91 -8.38 7.49 -13.13
C ARG A 91 -8.60 6.39 -14.16
N GLN A 92 -8.32 5.15 -13.79
CA GLN A 92 -8.53 3.99 -14.64
C GLN A 92 -10.02 3.69 -14.88
N ARG A 93 -10.88 3.90 -13.87
CA ARG A 93 -12.31 3.57 -13.97
C ARG A 93 -13.16 4.71 -14.56
N TYR A 94 -12.91 5.94 -14.14
CA TYR A 94 -13.78 7.09 -14.42
C TYR A 94 -13.11 8.19 -15.27
N GLY A 95 -11.81 8.10 -15.55
CA GLY A 95 -11.10 9.08 -16.38
C GLY A 95 -10.37 10.16 -15.57
N GLN A 96 -10.52 11.46 -15.90
CA GLN A 96 -9.79 12.47 -15.15
C GLN A 96 -10.38 12.66 -13.74
N PRO A 97 -9.58 12.60 -12.66
CA PRO A 97 -10.08 12.83 -11.32
C PRO A 97 -10.55 14.28 -11.15
N PRO A 98 -11.55 14.53 -10.29
CA PRO A 98 -11.97 15.89 -9.96
C PRO A 98 -10.78 16.65 -9.37
N LEU A 99 -10.65 17.92 -9.75
CA LEU A 99 -9.58 18.79 -9.28
C LEU A 99 -10.12 19.79 -8.26
N THR A 100 -9.32 20.08 -7.25
CA THR A 100 -9.53 21.14 -6.27
C THR A 100 -8.41 22.17 -6.41
N GLU A 101 -8.77 23.44 -6.26
CA GLU A 101 -7.82 24.56 -6.31
C GLU A 101 -7.39 24.94 -4.90
N TYR A 102 -6.09 25.18 -4.72
CA TYR A 102 -5.56 25.67 -3.46
C TYR A 102 -4.46 26.69 -3.68
N ARG A 103 -4.37 27.63 -2.74
CA ARG A 103 -3.34 28.67 -2.77
C ARG A 103 -2.07 28.13 -2.13
N GLY A 104 -1.05 27.86 -2.95
CA GLY A 104 0.27 27.42 -2.53
C GLY A 104 1.32 28.49 -2.74
N THR A 105 2.53 28.28 -2.23
CA THR A 105 3.68 29.14 -2.51
C THR A 105 4.62 28.40 -3.45
N VAL A 106 4.85 28.92 -4.66
CA VAL A 106 5.81 28.36 -5.62
C VAL A 106 6.85 29.43 -5.91
N SER A 107 8.13 29.11 -5.72
CA SER A 107 9.23 30.07 -5.91
C SER A 107 9.04 31.38 -5.11
N GLY A 108 8.47 31.28 -3.91
CA GLY A 108 8.22 32.44 -3.03
C GLY A 108 6.98 33.28 -3.39
N MET A 109 6.26 32.98 -4.48
CA MET A 109 5.05 33.69 -4.88
C MET A 109 3.79 32.86 -4.58
N PRO A 110 2.71 33.47 -4.05
CA PRO A 110 1.44 32.79 -3.90
C PRO A 110 0.85 32.50 -5.28
N LYS A 111 0.59 31.24 -5.57
CA LYS A 111 0.00 30.78 -6.82
C LYS A 111 -1.11 29.78 -6.52
N ASP A 112 -2.19 29.89 -7.27
CA ASP A 112 -3.27 28.91 -7.23
C ASP A 112 -2.85 27.67 -8.00
N LEU A 113 -2.78 26.55 -7.29
CA LEU A 113 -2.38 25.25 -7.77
C LEU A 113 -3.59 24.33 -7.82
N LYS A 114 -3.58 23.43 -8.81
CA LYS A 114 -4.63 22.43 -9.00
C LYS A 114 -4.11 21.08 -8.57
N GLU A 115 -4.88 20.37 -7.77
CA GLU A 115 -4.56 19.02 -7.31
C GLU A 115 -5.81 18.12 -7.36
N PRO A 116 -5.66 16.79 -7.38
CA PRO A 116 -6.79 15.88 -7.25
C PRO A 116 -7.56 16.09 -5.94
N ASP A 117 -8.88 16.21 -6.03
CA ASP A 117 -9.79 16.28 -4.89
C ASP A 117 -10.02 14.88 -4.33
N ILE A 118 -9.25 14.52 -3.31
CA ILE A 118 -9.29 13.19 -2.72
C ILE A 118 -10.63 12.95 -2.02
N VAL A 119 -11.20 14.00 -1.43
CA VAL A 119 -12.46 13.90 -0.71
C VAL A 119 -13.58 13.46 -1.66
N LYS A 120 -13.66 14.07 -2.85
CA LYS A 120 -14.61 13.64 -3.88
C LYS A 120 -14.34 12.22 -4.38
N ILE A 121 -13.07 11.87 -4.62
CA ILE A 121 -12.70 10.51 -5.06
C ILE A 121 -13.15 9.45 -4.04
N VAL A 122 -12.95 9.71 -2.76
CA VAL A 122 -13.35 8.81 -1.68
C VAL A 122 -14.88 8.72 -1.58
N ASN A 123 -15.58 9.85 -1.61
CA ASN A 123 -17.04 9.90 -1.54
C ASN A 123 -17.73 9.23 -2.74
N ASP A 124 -17.22 9.42 -3.95
CA ASP A 124 -17.84 8.89 -5.15
C ASP A 124 -17.47 7.42 -5.39
N GLY A 125 -16.24 7.03 -5.01
CA GLY A 125 -15.68 5.73 -5.36
C GLY A 125 -15.66 4.69 -4.24
N ILE A 126 -15.36 5.11 -3.01
CA ILE A 126 -15.02 4.21 -1.89
C ILE A 126 -16.18 4.14 -0.89
N VAL A 127 -16.74 5.30 -0.49
CA VAL A 127 -17.81 5.39 0.51
C VAL A 127 -19.01 4.51 0.19
N PRO A 128 -19.54 4.43 -1.06
CA PRO A 128 -20.68 3.57 -1.37
C PRO A 128 -20.39 2.09 -1.09
N ARG A 129 -19.15 1.63 -1.32
CA ARG A 129 -18.77 0.24 -1.05
C ARG A 129 -18.50 -0.03 0.43
N LEU A 130 -18.06 0.99 1.16
CA LEU A 130 -17.95 0.89 2.61
C LEU A 130 -19.34 0.88 3.25
N ASP A 131 -20.32 1.52 2.63
CA ASP A 131 -21.71 1.57 3.09
C ASP A 131 -22.35 0.19 3.01
N ASP A 132 -22.13 -0.51 1.89
CA ASP A 132 -22.57 -1.90 1.70
C ASP A 132 -22.04 -2.86 2.79
N LEU A 133 -20.89 -2.52 3.39
CA LEU A 133 -20.26 -3.32 4.44
C LEU A 133 -20.57 -2.83 5.86
N ASP A 134 -21.35 -1.76 6.02
CA ASP A 134 -21.59 -1.07 7.30
C ASP A 134 -20.29 -0.55 7.97
N LEU A 135 -19.31 -0.17 7.13
CA LEU A 135 -18.01 0.40 7.55
C LEU A 135 -17.94 1.92 7.38
N VAL A 136 -19.02 2.60 6.97
CA VAL A 136 -18.97 4.06 6.81
C VAL A 136 -18.84 4.75 8.16
N ARG A 137 -17.79 5.58 8.26
CA ARG A 137 -17.50 6.43 9.40
C ARG A 137 -17.20 7.85 8.93
N ASP A 138 -17.55 8.81 9.77
CA ASP A 138 -17.17 10.20 9.56
C ASP A 138 -15.65 10.34 9.56
N TYR A 139 -15.13 11.04 8.56
CA TYR A 139 -13.71 11.37 8.48
C TYR A 139 -13.52 12.87 8.28
N ASN A 140 -12.35 13.35 8.66
CA ASN A 140 -12.01 14.76 8.48
C ASN A 140 -11.52 14.99 7.05
N ALA A 141 -12.40 15.49 6.18
CA ALA A 141 -12.10 15.82 4.79
C ALA A 141 -10.89 16.74 4.63
N GLY A 142 -10.77 17.77 5.47
CA GLY A 142 -9.63 18.70 5.43
C GLY A 142 -8.31 18.03 5.82
N GLN A 143 -8.34 17.15 6.82
CA GLN A 143 -7.18 16.36 7.22
C GLN A 143 -6.78 15.37 6.13
N LEU A 144 -7.73 14.71 5.48
CA LEU A 144 -7.49 13.77 4.39
C LEU A 144 -6.80 14.46 3.21
N GLN A 145 -7.34 15.60 2.77
CA GLN A 145 -6.73 16.37 1.68
C GLN A 145 -5.33 16.89 2.06
N LYS A 146 -5.16 17.35 3.32
CA LYS A 146 -3.84 17.78 3.81
C LYS A 146 -2.85 16.61 3.85
N HIS A 147 -3.29 15.44 4.27
CA HIS A 147 -2.46 14.23 4.34
C HIS A 147 -1.94 13.83 2.96
N TYR A 148 -2.77 13.91 1.93
CA TYR A 148 -2.33 13.72 0.54
C TYR A 148 -1.17 14.63 0.15
N ARG A 149 -1.20 15.89 0.59
CA ARG A 149 -0.16 16.87 0.27
C ARG A 149 1.13 16.64 1.05
N THR A 150 1.03 16.31 2.34
CA THR A 150 2.19 16.25 3.24
C THR A 150 2.83 14.87 3.33
N ASN A 151 2.05 13.79 3.15
CA ASN A 151 2.45 12.42 3.46
C ASN A 151 1.87 11.45 2.44
N THR A 152 2.37 11.51 1.21
CA THR A 152 1.89 10.68 0.09
C THR A 152 2.25 9.20 0.26
N GLU A 153 3.38 8.92 0.90
CA GLU A 153 3.96 7.58 1.07
C GLU A 153 3.39 6.81 2.25
N VAL A 154 2.78 7.53 3.21
CA VAL A 154 2.20 6.93 4.40
C VAL A 154 0.70 6.71 4.13
N PRO A 155 0.11 5.59 4.56
CA PRO A 155 -1.33 5.42 4.48
C PRO A 155 -2.05 6.31 5.50
N TYR A 156 -3.22 6.82 5.12
CA TYR A 156 -4.13 7.49 6.03
C TYR A 156 -4.99 6.46 6.77
N SER A 157 -4.87 6.37 8.08
CA SER A 157 -5.71 5.50 8.91
C SER A 157 -7.12 6.05 9.00
N TYR A 158 -8.06 5.41 8.32
CA TYR A 158 -9.48 5.80 8.23
C TYR A 158 -10.24 5.37 9.48
N ILE A 159 -10.19 4.06 9.78
CA ILE A 159 -10.82 3.48 10.98
C ILE A 159 -9.76 2.72 11.75
N LYS A 160 -9.79 2.90 13.07
CA LYS A 160 -8.91 2.23 14.02
C LYS A 160 -9.72 1.29 14.90
N ASP A 161 -9.10 0.21 15.36
CA ASP A 161 -9.71 -0.76 16.27
C ASP A 161 -11.05 -1.33 15.73
N ILE A 162 -11.02 -1.91 14.52
CA ILE A 162 -12.18 -2.60 13.91
C ILE A 162 -12.42 -3.94 14.61
N ASP A 163 -13.68 -4.30 14.80
CA ASP A 163 -14.07 -5.59 15.37
C ASP A 163 -13.80 -6.75 14.39
N PHE A 164 -13.47 -7.91 14.94
CA PHE A 164 -13.10 -9.08 14.14
C PHE A 164 -14.20 -9.53 13.16
N PRO A 165 -15.51 -9.56 13.53
CA PRO A 165 -16.57 -9.89 12.58
C PRO A 165 -16.65 -8.95 11.37
N THR A 166 -16.56 -7.63 11.60
CA THR A 166 -16.56 -6.64 10.51
C THR A 166 -15.33 -6.77 9.61
N MET A 167 -14.16 -7.01 10.23
CA MET A 167 -12.93 -7.30 9.49
C MET A 167 -13.06 -8.57 8.64
N ALA A 168 -13.63 -9.64 9.19
CA ALA A 168 -13.85 -10.89 8.45
C ALA A 168 -14.76 -10.66 7.24
N LYS A 169 -15.87 -9.93 7.40
CA LYS A 169 -16.75 -9.56 6.28
C LYS A 169 -16.02 -8.80 5.17
N PHE A 170 -15.20 -7.82 5.55
CA PHE A 170 -14.39 -7.06 4.59
C PHE A 170 -13.35 -7.94 3.89
N SER A 171 -12.74 -8.89 4.61
CA SER A 171 -11.74 -9.80 4.02
C SER A 171 -12.35 -10.84 3.09
N GLU A 172 -13.58 -11.28 3.37
CA GLU A 172 -14.32 -12.22 2.51
C GLU A 172 -14.81 -11.57 1.22
N HIS A 173 -15.21 -10.30 1.29
CA HIS A 173 -15.52 -9.52 0.11
C HIS A 173 -14.23 -8.87 -0.39
N ASP A 174 -13.49 -9.55 -1.28
CA ASP A 174 -12.36 -8.95 -1.99
C ASP A 174 -12.86 -7.74 -2.80
N VAL A 175 -12.93 -6.58 -2.14
CA VAL A 175 -13.69 -5.42 -2.59
C VAL A 175 -13.05 -4.71 -3.78
N GLY A 176 -11.82 -5.12 -4.18
CA GLY A 176 -11.08 -4.56 -5.29
C GLY A 176 -11.07 -3.02 -5.24
N LEU A 177 -11.10 -2.46 -4.04
CA LEU A 177 -11.13 -1.02 -3.80
C LEU A 177 -9.71 -0.49 -4.04
N PRO A 178 -9.50 0.37 -5.03
CA PRO A 178 -8.17 0.85 -5.33
C PRO A 178 -7.64 1.65 -4.13
N GLY A 179 -6.57 1.17 -3.51
CA GLY A 179 -5.91 1.85 -2.40
C GLY A 179 -6.62 1.74 -1.04
N VAL A 180 -7.49 0.76 -0.81
CA VAL A 180 -8.00 0.44 0.54
C VAL A 180 -7.42 -0.91 0.96
N ASP A 181 -6.79 -0.96 2.12
CA ASP A 181 -6.25 -2.20 2.69
C ASP A 181 -6.49 -2.27 4.20
N ILE A 182 -6.44 -3.47 4.77
CA ILE A 182 -6.45 -3.64 6.22
C ILE A 182 -5.05 -3.92 6.74
N ALA A 183 -4.62 -3.09 7.68
CA ALA A 183 -3.39 -3.29 8.41
C ALA A 183 -3.67 -3.84 9.82
N ILE A 184 -2.91 -4.86 10.22
CA ILE A 184 -2.88 -5.33 11.61
C ILE A 184 -1.81 -4.53 12.35
N LYS A 185 -2.20 -3.71 13.33
CA LYS A 185 -1.29 -2.92 14.15
C LYS A 185 -1.32 -3.39 15.61
N PRO A 186 -0.17 -3.65 16.25
CA PRO A 186 -0.13 -4.00 17.66
C PRO A 186 -0.39 -2.75 18.52
N VAL A 187 -1.45 -2.77 19.34
CA VAL A 187 -1.81 -1.69 20.25
C VAL A 187 -1.67 -2.16 21.70
N ARG A 188 -1.15 -1.30 22.57
CA ARG A 188 -1.08 -1.59 24.01
C ARG A 188 -2.42 -1.35 24.68
N SER A 189 -2.93 -2.36 25.37
CA SER A 189 -4.07 -2.23 26.28
C SER A 189 -3.60 -2.26 27.73
N TYR A 190 -4.10 -1.32 28.53
CA TYR A 190 -3.84 -1.24 29.97
C TYR A 190 -5.10 -1.72 30.69
N VAL A 191 -5.04 -2.88 31.33
CA VAL A 191 -6.19 -3.54 31.96
C VAL A 191 -6.69 -2.74 33.17
N TYR A 192 -5.76 -2.14 33.92
CA TYR A 192 -6.05 -1.31 35.08
C TYR A 192 -5.90 0.16 34.68
N GLY A 193 -7.02 0.79 34.31
CA GLY A 193 -7.07 2.17 33.85
C GLY A 193 -6.37 3.16 34.80
N LEU A 194 -5.65 4.12 34.18
CA LEU A 194 -5.09 5.39 34.70
C LEU A 194 -4.17 5.39 35.94
N ILE A 195 -4.28 4.49 36.91
CA ILE A 195 -3.58 4.62 38.20
C ILE A 195 -2.07 4.32 38.08
N ARG A 196 -1.62 3.64 37.03
CA ARG A 196 -0.20 3.25 36.83
C ARG A 196 0.50 3.86 35.62
N ILE A 197 -0.17 4.68 34.82
CA ILE A 197 0.42 5.29 33.60
C ILE A 197 1.57 6.25 33.94
N TRP A 198 1.51 6.89 35.11
CA TRP A 198 2.55 7.83 35.56
C TRP A 198 3.87 7.15 35.97
N CYS A 199 3.83 5.89 36.40
CA CYS A 199 5.05 5.14 36.76
C CYS A 199 5.70 4.41 35.57
N VAL A 200 4.93 4.12 34.52
CA VAL A 200 5.39 3.24 33.40
C VAL A 200 6.02 4.04 32.24
N GLY A 201 5.96 5.37 32.26
CA GLY A 201 6.51 6.23 31.21
C GLY A 201 5.60 6.20 29.97
N GLY A 202 4.73 7.20 29.86
CA GLY A 202 3.76 7.28 28.76
C GLY A 202 4.40 7.60 27.42
N ALA A 203 4.32 6.67 26.47
CA ALA A 203 4.39 6.99 25.06
C ALA A 203 3.03 7.58 24.63
N SER A 204 2.97 8.88 24.41
CA SER A 204 1.77 9.60 23.98
C SER A 204 1.50 9.35 22.50
N ALA A 205 0.58 8.43 22.19
CA ALA A 205 -0.06 8.36 20.88
C ALA A 205 -1.48 7.81 21.01
N GLY A 206 -2.46 8.71 21.03
CA GLY A 206 -3.87 8.46 20.66
C GLY A 206 -4.62 7.38 21.45
N LEU A 207 -4.99 7.65 22.69
CA LEU A 207 -6.08 6.90 23.36
C LEU A 207 -7.41 7.61 23.14
N ARG A 208 -8.38 6.94 22.50
CA ARG A 208 -9.80 7.29 22.56
C ARG A 208 -10.51 6.25 23.44
N TRP A 209 -11.28 6.73 24.40
CA TRP A 209 -11.98 5.93 25.40
C TRP A 209 -13.30 5.37 24.84
N PRO A 210 -13.73 4.17 25.25
CA PRO A 210 -15.11 3.75 25.08
C PRO A 210 -15.95 4.49 26.12
N SER A 211 -16.87 5.34 25.67
CA SER A 211 -17.93 5.91 26.51
C SER A 211 -18.90 4.79 26.89
N GLY A 212 -19.02 4.53 28.19
CA GLY A 212 -20.18 3.85 28.76
C GLY A 212 -21.36 4.80 28.92
#